data_AF-A0A7X6PIJ8-F1
#
_entry.id   AF-A0A7X6PIJ8-F1
#
_cell.length_a   1.000
_cell.length_b   1.000
_cell.length_c   1.000
_cell.angle_alpha   90.00
_cell.angle_beta   90.00
_cell.angle_gamma   90.00
#
_symmetry.space_group_name_H-M   'P 1'
#
loop_
_entity.id
_entity.type
_entity.pdbx_description
1 polymer ?
#
loop_
_entity_poly.entity_id
_entity_poly.type
_entity_poly.pdbx_seq_one_letter_code
_entity_poly.pdbx_strand_id
1 'polypeptide(L)'
;MLTVPQRIQALREQMQSHGLDAWLVYSADPHLSEYLPAHWSQREYLSGFTGSAAYMVVTQDKAVLWTDSRYWVQAEAQLNGSGIELMKQGASATPSLEDWLKEQLSAGQAVGVNGLALSVAQALSLEESLGEAELELVVEHELLDAFWEERPALPQAPIYEHEALYAGLPRQQKLAQVRAAMTGLSSDVHLISALDDIAWILNLRGSDVEY
;
A
#
# COMPACT_ATOMS: atom_id res chain seq x y z
N MET A 1 4.65 20.85 -11.40
CA MET A 1 4.25 19.45 -11.14
C MET A 1 4.34 18.63 -12.42
N LEU A 2 4.93 17.44 -12.33
CA LEU A 2 4.99 16.46 -13.42
C LEU A 2 3.58 16.03 -13.85
N THR A 3 3.37 15.79 -15.14
CA THR A 3 2.16 15.11 -15.65
C THR A 3 2.19 13.62 -15.30
N VAL A 4 1.05 12.93 -15.37
CA VAL A 4 1.00 11.47 -15.12
C VAL A 4 2.02 10.70 -15.99
N PRO A 5 2.10 10.90 -17.32
CA PRO A 5 3.13 10.24 -18.14
C PRO A 5 4.57 10.52 -17.67
N GLN A 6 4.86 11.75 -17.22
CA GLN A 6 6.18 12.11 -16.70
C GLN A 6 6.49 11.42 -15.36
N ARG A 7 5.48 11.25 -14.48
CA ARG A 7 5.64 10.52 -13.21
C ARG A 7 5.93 9.03 -13.45
N ILE A 8 5.22 8.40 -14.39
CA ILE A 8 5.47 7.01 -14.79
C ILE A 8 6.87 6.86 -15.40
N GLN A 9 7.30 7.82 -16.22
CA GLN A 9 8.65 7.81 -16.79
C GLN A 9 9.74 7.93 -15.71
N ALA A 10 9.57 8.85 -14.75
CA ALA A 10 10.49 9.01 -13.63
C ALA A 10 10.56 7.74 -12.76
N LEU A 11 9.41 7.08 -12.52
CA LEU A 11 9.38 5.79 -11.84
C LEU A 11 10.18 4.71 -12.58
N ARG A 12 10.04 4.62 -13.91
CA ARG A 12 10.81 3.67 -14.73
C ARG A 12 12.32 3.91 -14.66
N GLU A 13 12.74 5.16 -14.61
CA GLU A 13 14.15 5.52 -14.42
C GLU A 13 14.67 5.03 -13.06
N GLN A 14 13.88 5.19 -11.98
CA GLN A 14 14.23 4.64 -10.66
C GLN A 14 14.26 3.11 -10.69
N MET A 15 13.25 2.46 -11.27
CA MET A 15 13.21 1.00 -11.44
C MET A 15 14.48 0.48 -12.14
N GLN A 16 14.89 1.09 -13.26
CA GLN A 16 16.11 0.69 -13.98
C GLN A 16 17.36 0.82 -13.10
N SER A 17 17.48 1.91 -12.33
CA SER A 17 18.63 2.12 -11.44
C SER A 17 18.70 1.12 -10.28
N HIS A 18 17.55 0.54 -9.89
CA HIS A 18 17.44 -0.51 -8.87
C HIS A 18 17.40 -1.94 -9.46
N GLY A 19 17.49 -2.10 -10.79
CA GLY A 19 17.44 -3.40 -11.45
C GLY A 19 16.06 -4.08 -11.39
N LEU A 20 14.99 -3.29 -11.39
CA LEU A 20 13.60 -3.77 -11.29
C LEU A 20 12.90 -3.74 -12.66
N ASP A 21 12.15 -4.80 -12.95
CA ASP A 21 11.40 -4.97 -14.20
C ASP A 21 9.94 -4.53 -14.07
N ALA A 22 9.39 -4.66 -12.87
CA ALA A 22 8.08 -4.15 -12.49
C ALA A 22 8.11 -3.47 -11.12
N TRP A 23 7.21 -2.50 -10.91
CA TRP A 23 6.96 -1.87 -9.61
C TRP A 23 5.47 -1.95 -9.28
N LEU A 24 5.17 -2.56 -8.14
CA LEU A 24 3.82 -2.74 -7.60
C LEU A 24 3.53 -1.66 -6.56
N VAL A 25 2.39 -1.00 -6.71
CA VAL A 25 1.93 0.06 -5.80
C VAL A 25 0.54 -0.28 -5.28
N TYR A 26 0.50 -0.62 -4.00
CA TYR A 26 -0.74 -0.80 -3.25
C TYR A 26 -1.27 0.53 -2.71
N SER A 27 -2.55 0.55 -2.35
CA SER A 27 -3.14 1.63 -1.56
C SER A 27 -3.05 1.26 -0.09
N ALA A 28 -1.88 1.51 0.50
CA ALA A 28 -1.61 1.19 1.89
C ALA A 28 -0.57 2.14 2.49
N ASP A 29 -0.61 2.28 3.81
CA ASP A 29 0.42 2.88 4.63
C ASP A 29 1.07 1.77 5.53
N PRO A 30 2.07 2.10 6.37
CA PRO A 30 2.72 1.14 7.29
C PRO A 30 1.79 0.47 8.30
N HIS A 31 0.57 0.98 8.43
CA HIS A 31 -0.42 0.52 9.39
C HIS A 31 -1.58 -0.22 8.70
N LEU A 32 -1.51 -0.37 7.36
CA LEU A 32 -2.56 -0.93 6.52
C LEU A 32 -3.92 -0.23 6.72
N SER A 33 -3.87 1.09 6.91
CA SER A 33 -5.05 1.94 7.12
C SER A 33 -6.00 1.88 5.93
N GLU A 34 -7.31 1.95 6.19
CA GLU A 34 -8.32 2.03 5.12
C GLU A 34 -8.28 3.39 4.40
N TYR A 35 -8.09 4.47 5.17
CA TYR A 35 -7.90 5.82 4.67
C TYR A 35 -6.46 6.24 4.87
N LEU A 36 -5.88 6.87 3.85
CA LEU A 36 -4.46 7.18 3.82
C LEU A 36 -4.25 8.69 4.00
N PRO A 37 -3.30 9.11 4.86
CA PRO A 37 -2.77 10.46 4.77
C PRO A 37 -2.20 10.69 3.36
N ALA A 38 -2.31 11.92 2.84
CA ALA A 38 -1.88 12.26 1.48
C ALA A 38 -0.41 11.89 1.17
N HIS A 39 0.44 11.81 2.21
CA HIS A 39 1.81 11.30 2.12
C HIS A 39 1.90 9.88 1.51
N TRP A 40 0.94 9.01 1.82
CA TRP A 40 0.88 7.61 1.37
C TRP A 40 0.04 7.41 0.10
N SER A 41 -0.49 8.49 -0.49
CA SER A 41 -1.30 8.44 -1.73
C SER A 41 -0.46 8.26 -3.02
N GLN A 42 0.53 7.35 -2.98
CA GLN A 42 1.49 7.09 -4.07
C GLN A 42 0.79 6.71 -5.38
N ARG A 43 -0.17 5.78 -5.30
CA ARG A 43 -0.97 5.33 -6.46
C ARG A 43 -1.74 6.50 -7.07
N GLU A 44 -2.38 7.33 -6.25
CA GLU A 44 -3.08 8.53 -6.73
C GLU A 44 -2.12 9.54 -7.36
N TYR A 45 -0.95 9.76 -6.75
CA TYR A 45 0.09 10.61 -7.32
C TYR A 45 0.54 10.09 -8.69
N LEU A 46 0.84 8.80 -8.83
CA LEU A 46 1.31 8.23 -10.09
C LEU A 46 0.23 8.25 -11.17
N SER A 47 -1.01 7.90 -10.83
CA SER A 47 -2.06 7.64 -11.82
C SER A 47 -3.04 8.79 -12.04
N GLY A 48 -3.17 9.71 -11.09
CA GLY A 48 -4.27 10.68 -11.04
C GLY A 48 -5.63 10.09 -10.66
N PHE A 49 -5.71 8.78 -10.38
CA PHE A 49 -6.94 8.12 -9.97
C PHE A 49 -7.18 8.23 -8.46
N THR A 50 -8.32 8.81 -8.09
CA THR A 50 -8.65 9.20 -6.71
C THR A 50 -9.64 8.26 -6.01
N GLY A 51 -9.98 7.11 -6.61
CA GLY A 51 -10.84 6.12 -5.95
C GLY A 51 -10.11 5.45 -4.79
N SER A 52 -10.80 5.05 -3.72
CA SER A 52 -10.09 4.53 -2.53
C SER A 52 -9.53 3.11 -2.73
N ALA A 53 -10.17 2.28 -3.54
CA ALA A 53 -9.77 0.88 -3.71
C ALA A 53 -9.16 0.61 -5.09
N ALA A 54 -7.83 0.57 -5.15
CA ALA A 54 -7.09 0.17 -6.33
C ALA A 54 -5.65 -0.24 -6.00
N TYR A 55 -5.02 -0.92 -6.95
CA TYR A 55 -3.56 -1.13 -6.98
C TYR A 55 -3.09 -0.99 -8.42
N MET A 56 -1.81 -0.68 -8.60
CA MET A 56 -1.24 -0.51 -9.94
C MET A 56 0.11 -1.20 -10.07
N VAL A 57 0.43 -1.60 -11.30
CA VAL A 57 1.74 -2.11 -11.68
C VAL A 57 2.29 -1.26 -12.81
N VAL A 58 3.57 -0.93 -12.72
CA VAL A 58 4.32 -0.29 -13.80
C VAL A 58 5.44 -1.23 -14.21
N THR A 59 5.51 -1.55 -15.50
CA THR A 59 6.67 -2.21 -16.12
C THR A 59 7.45 -1.17 -16.92
N GLN A 60 8.55 -1.59 -17.55
CA GLN A 60 9.34 -0.73 -18.43
C GLN A 60 8.54 -0.16 -19.62
N ASP A 61 7.48 -0.85 -20.06
CA ASP A 61 6.69 -0.51 -21.24
C ASP A 61 5.20 -0.25 -20.93
N LYS A 62 4.63 -0.87 -19.90
CA LYS A 62 3.21 -0.77 -19.54
C LYS A 62 2.99 -0.13 -18.17
N ALA A 63 1.78 0.39 -17.97
CA ALA A 63 1.27 0.79 -16.67
C ALA A 63 -0.21 0.40 -16.61
N VAL A 64 -0.60 -0.32 -15.57
CA VAL A 64 -1.92 -0.90 -15.42
C VAL A 64 -2.45 -0.64 -14.02
N LEU A 65 -3.75 -0.39 -13.88
CA LEU A 65 -4.40 -0.13 -12.60
C LEU A 65 -5.65 -0.97 -12.47
N TRP A 66 -5.72 -1.77 -11.40
CA TRP A 66 -6.91 -2.54 -11.04
C TRP A 66 -7.77 -1.76 -10.07
N THR A 67 -9.08 -1.77 -10.32
CA THR A 67 -10.09 -1.28 -9.38
C THR A 67 -11.38 -2.05 -9.51
N ASP A 68 -12.13 -2.15 -8.42
CA ASP A 68 -13.43 -2.82 -8.40
C ASP A 68 -14.55 -2.01 -9.09
N SER A 69 -15.70 -2.65 -9.23
CA SER A 69 -16.84 -2.13 -9.99
C SER A 69 -17.44 -0.82 -9.50
N ARG A 70 -17.14 -0.41 -8.26
CA ARG A 70 -17.56 0.90 -7.73
C ARG A 70 -16.92 2.05 -8.51
N TYR A 71 -15.72 1.84 -9.06
CA TYR A 71 -14.90 2.89 -9.61
C TYR A 71 -14.65 2.79 -11.12
N TRP A 72 -15.20 1.81 -11.85
CA TRP A 72 -14.90 1.63 -13.28
C TRP A 72 -15.14 2.89 -14.12
N VAL A 73 -16.30 3.54 -13.98
CA VAL A 73 -16.62 4.76 -14.73
C VAL A 73 -15.71 5.92 -14.34
N GLN A 74 -15.39 6.04 -13.04
CA GLN A 74 -14.47 7.07 -12.55
C GLN A 74 -13.05 6.84 -13.10
N ALA A 75 -12.57 5.60 -13.07
CA ALA A 75 -11.24 5.23 -13.55
C ALA A 75 -11.11 5.44 -15.06
N GLU A 76 -12.12 5.06 -15.85
CA GLU A 76 -12.14 5.36 -17.30
C GLU A 76 -12.00 6.87 -17.57
N ALA A 77 -12.69 7.70 -16.79
CA ALA A 77 -12.63 9.15 -16.94
C ALA A 77 -11.28 9.74 -16.49
N GLN A 78 -10.77 9.34 -15.32
CA GLN A 78 -9.56 9.90 -14.72
C GLN A 78 -8.27 9.40 -15.38
N LEU A 79 -8.26 8.17 -15.91
CA LEU A 79 -7.09 7.60 -16.59
C LEU A 79 -7.04 7.97 -18.07
N ASN A 80 -8.07 8.62 -18.63
CA ASN A 80 -8.10 8.96 -20.04
C ASN A 80 -6.91 9.86 -20.44
N GLY A 81 -6.14 9.41 -21.45
CA GLY A 81 -4.93 10.11 -21.93
C GLY A 81 -3.71 9.98 -21.02
N SER A 82 -3.77 9.21 -19.93
CA SER A 82 -2.64 8.98 -19.02
C SER A 82 -1.62 7.96 -19.55
N GLY A 83 -2.05 7.07 -20.46
CA GLY A 83 -1.29 5.90 -20.88
C GLY A 83 -1.38 4.71 -19.92
N ILE A 84 -2.17 4.82 -18.84
CA ILE A 84 -2.44 3.74 -17.90
C ILE A 84 -3.68 2.97 -18.36
N GLU A 85 -3.56 1.65 -18.45
CA GLU A 85 -4.66 0.75 -18.81
C GLU A 85 -5.46 0.36 -17.56
N LEU A 86 -6.79 0.45 -17.67
CA LEU A 86 -7.71 0.07 -16.61
C LEU A 86 -7.99 -1.44 -16.65
N MET A 87 -7.71 -2.10 -15.54
CA MET A 87 -8.05 -3.48 -15.28
C MET A 87 -9.31 -3.55 -14.39
N LYS A 88 -10.42 -4.07 -14.93
CA LYS A 88 -11.72 -4.13 -14.24
C LYS A 88 -11.77 -5.32 -13.29
N GLN A 89 -11.28 -5.14 -12.06
CA GLN A 89 -11.18 -6.21 -11.06
C GLN A 89 -12.52 -6.93 -10.87
N GLY A 90 -12.48 -8.26 -10.92
CA GLY A 90 -13.66 -9.14 -10.79
C GLY A 90 -14.41 -9.39 -12.10
N ALA A 91 -14.06 -8.74 -13.21
CA ALA A 91 -14.55 -9.13 -14.53
C ALA A 91 -13.86 -10.42 -15.00
N SER A 92 -14.62 -11.30 -15.67
CA SER A 92 -14.14 -12.64 -16.07
C SER A 92 -12.92 -12.64 -17.01
N ALA A 93 -12.72 -11.55 -17.75
CA ALA A 93 -11.61 -11.41 -18.69
C ALA A 93 -10.40 -10.67 -18.09
N THR A 94 -10.49 -10.19 -16.85
CA THR A 94 -9.39 -9.46 -16.20
C THR A 94 -8.53 -10.44 -15.41
N PRO A 95 -7.23 -10.58 -15.73
CA PRO A 95 -6.34 -11.46 -15.00
C PRO A 95 -6.15 -10.98 -13.55
N SER A 96 -5.75 -11.90 -12.69
CA SER A 96 -5.21 -11.54 -11.37
C SER A 96 -3.93 -10.73 -11.52
N LEU A 97 -3.49 -10.09 -10.43
CA LEU A 97 -2.22 -9.36 -10.40
C LEU A 97 -1.06 -10.30 -10.75
N GLU A 98 -1.05 -11.47 -10.12
CA GLU A 98 -0.02 -12.48 -10.23
C GLU A 98 0.02 -13.08 -11.62
N ASP A 99 -1.13 -13.47 -12.19
CA ASP A 99 -1.21 -14.00 -13.54
C ASP A 99 -0.75 -12.96 -14.56
N TRP A 100 -1.14 -11.69 -14.39
CA TRP A 100 -0.71 -10.61 -15.27
C TRP A 100 0.81 -10.43 -15.23
N LEU A 101 1.42 -10.43 -14.04
CA LEU A 101 2.88 -10.34 -13.88
C LEU A 101 3.59 -11.53 -14.55
N LYS A 102 3.10 -12.75 -14.35
CA LYS A 102 3.63 -13.98 -14.99
C LYS A 102 3.52 -13.95 -16.51
N GLU A 103 2.50 -13.28 -17.06
CA GLU A 103 2.33 -13.10 -18.50
C GLU A 103 3.23 -11.99 -19.07
N GLN A 104 3.53 -10.95 -18.29
CA GLN A 104 4.32 -9.81 -18.76
C GLN A 104 5.83 -10.00 -18.61
N LEU A 105 6.26 -10.79 -17.62
CA LEU A 105 7.67 -10.94 -17.26
C LEU A 105 8.19 -12.34 -17.62
N SER A 106 9.51 -12.44 -17.71
CA SER A 106 10.26 -13.66 -17.98
C SER A 106 11.03 -14.11 -16.75
N ALA A 107 11.31 -15.40 -16.66
CA ALA A 107 12.12 -15.99 -15.60
C ALA A 107 13.40 -15.18 -15.32
N GLY A 108 13.68 -14.94 -14.04
CA GLY A 108 14.81 -14.15 -13.54
C GLY A 108 14.56 -12.64 -13.45
N GLN A 109 13.39 -12.14 -13.85
CA GLN A 109 13.03 -10.72 -13.71
C GLN A 109 12.48 -10.40 -12.31
N ALA A 110 12.68 -9.15 -11.90
CA ALA A 110 12.39 -8.66 -10.54
C ALA A 110 11.14 -7.77 -10.48
N VAL A 111 10.24 -8.09 -9.55
CA VAL A 111 9.05 -7.31 -9.20
C VAL A 111 9.32 -6.59 -7.88
N GLY A 112 9.48 -5.28 -7.94
CA GLY A 112 9.69 -4.44 -6.78
C GLY A 112 8.39 -3.99 -6.12
N VAL A 113 8.42 -3.79 -4.80
CA VAL A 113 7.31 -3.24 -4.01
C VAL A 113 7.84 -2.50 -2.78
N ASN A 114 7.16 -1.42 -2.38
CA ASN A 114 7.47 -0.72 -1.13
C ASN A 114 7.09 -1.59 0.08
N GLY A 115 8.10 -2.02 0.85
CA GLY A 115 7.89 -2.88 2.03
C GLY A 115 7.07 -2.25 3.15
N LEU A 116 6.99 -0.92 3.20
CA LEU A 116 6.16 -0.21 4.16
C LEU A 116 4.68 -0.16 3.76
N ALA A 117 4.32 -0.53 2.53
CA ALA A 117 2.94 -0.55 2.03
C ALA A 117 2.48 -1.97 1.69
N LEU A 118 3.09 -2.98 2.33
CA LEU A 118 2.87 -4.40 2.04
C LEU A 118 2.71 -5.18 3.33
N SER A 119 1.61 -5.95 3.45
CA SER A 119 1.45 -6.87 4.58
C SER A 119 2.34 -8.11 4.42
N VAL A 120 2.74 -8.73 5.52
CA VAL A 120 3.50 -10.00 5.51
C VAL A 120 2.72 -11.10 4.77
N ALA A 121 1.40 -11.16 4.94
CA ALA A 121 0.57 -12.15 4.25
C ALA A 121 0.58 -11.95 2.73
N GLN A 122 0.50 -10.70 2.26
CA GLN A 122 0.62 -10.38 0.84
C GLN A 122 2.03 -10.69 0.32
N ALA A 123 3.07 -10.34 1.07
CA ALA A 123 4.45 -10.61 0.68
C ALA A 123 4.69 -12.11 0.46
N LEU A 124 4.30 -12.95 1.43
CA LEU A 124 4.45 -14.40 1.34
C LEU A 124 3.64 -15.00 0.17
N SER A 125 2.40 -14.53 -0.02
CA SER A 125 1.54 -15.00 -1.12
C SER A 125 2.10 -14.60 -2.49
N LEU A 126 2.63 -13.38 -2.61
CA LEU A 126 3.27 -12.91 -3.83
C LEU A 126 4.56 -13.67 -4.12
N GLU A 127 5.42 -13.86 -3.11
CA GLU A 127 6.68 -14.58 -3.24
C GLU A 127 6.45 -16.02 -3.71
N GLU A 128 5.50 -16.74 -3.08
CA GLU A 128 5.12 -18.09 -3.50
C GLU A 128 4.63 -18.11 -4.96
N SER A 129 3.69 -17.23 -5.31
CA SER A 129 3.12 -17.19 -6.65
C SER A 129 4.14 -16.81 -7.72
N LEU A 130 4.92 -15.76 -7.50
CA LEU A 130 5.95 -15.30 -8.45
C LEU A 130 7.07 -16.33 -8.63
N GLY A 131 7.42 -17.07 -7.56
CA GLY A 131 8.40 -18.14 -7.61
C GLY A 131 8.03 -19.29 -8.56
N GLU A 132 6.74 -19.55 -8.79
CA GLU A 132 6.27 -20.56 -9.78
C GLU A 132 6.70 -20.23 -11.22
N ALA A 133 6.93 -18.95 -11.52
CA ALA A 133 7.40 -18.47 -12.82
C ALA A 133 8.87 -18.02 -12.80
N GLU A 134 9.61 -18.38 -11.75
CA GLU A 134 11.00 -17.97 -11.52
C GLU A 134 11.19 -16.44 -11.49
N LEU A 135 10.15 -15.70 -11.05
CA LEU A 135 10.21 -14.25 -10.84
C LEU A 135 10.62 -13.96 -9.39
N GLU A 136 11.37 -12.87 -9.18
CA GLU A 136 11.83 -12.45 -7.86
C GLU A 136 10.95 -11.33 -7.30
N LEU A 137 10.50 -11.47 -6.04
CA LEU A 137 9.89 -10.37 -5.30
C LEU A 137 10.98 -9.58 -4.57
N VAL A 138 11.15 -8.31 -4.90
CA VAL A 138 12.12 -7.41 -4.25
C VAL A 138 11.38 -6.42 -3.37
N VAL A 139 11.54 -6.56 -2.05
CA VAL A 139 11.00 -5.62 -1.08
C VAL A 139 12.01 -4.50 -0.87
N GLU A 140 11.64 -3.27 -1.25
CA GLU A 140 12.53 -2.11 -1.29
C GLU A 140 11.93 -0.92 -0.53
N HIS A 141 12.75 0.10 -0.30
CA HIS A 141 12.26 1.42 0.08
C HIS A 141 11.45 2.10 -1.04
N GLU A 142 10.76 3.19 -0.69
CA GLU A 142 9.95 3.94 -1.66
C GLU A 142 10.80 4.59 -2.75
N LEU A 143 10.52 4.28 -4.02
CA LEU A 143 11.21 4.87 -5.17
C LEU A 143 10.71 6.28 -5.49
N LEU A 144 9.46 6.60 -5.13
CA LEU A 144 8.84 7.89 -5.45
C LEU A 144 9.52 9.06 -4.75
N ASP A 145 10.21 8.82 -3.62
CA ASP A 145 10.94 9.87 -2.89
C ASP A 145 12.03 10.55 -3.75
N ALA A 146 12.53 9.87 -4.78
CA ALA A 146 13.53 10.43 -5.69
C ALA A 146 12.98 11.50 -6.65
N PHE A 147 11.67 11.57 -6.88
CA PHE A 147 11.08 12.48 -7.87
C PHE A 147 9.76 13.14 -7.46
N TRP A 148 9.14 12.73 -6.36
CA TRP A 148 7.96 13.37 -5.80
C TRP A 148 8.37 14.56 -4.91
N GLU A 149 8.90 15.62 -5.52
CA GLU A 149 9.43 16.80 -4.81
C GLU A 149 8.42 17.46 -3.85
N GLU A 150 7.16 17.52 -4.25
CA GLU A 150 6.06 18.10 -3.46
C GLU A 150 5.27 17.03 -2.68
N ARG A 151 5.93 15.97 -2.23
CA ARG A 151 5.29 14.94 -1.40
C ARG A 151 4.78 15.58 -0.10
N PRO A 152 3.48 15.44 0.23
CA PRO A 152 2.94 15.97 1.47
C PRO A 152 3.72 15.44 2.68
N ALA A 153 3.98 16.30 3.65
CA ALA A 153 4.57 15.85 4.91
C ALA A 153 3.60 14.90 5.64
N LEU A 154 4.15 14.04 6.51
CA LEU A 154 3.31 13.28 7.43
C LEU A 154 2.51 14.25 8.32
N PRO A 155 1.26 13.92 8.62
CA PRO A 155 0.44 14.69 9.55
C PRO A 155 1.09 14.72 10.94
N GLN A 156 0.85 15.81 11.67
CA GLN A 156 1.43 16.06 13.01
C GLN A 156 0.35 16.55 13.97
N ALA A 157 -0.87 16.02 13.85
CA ALA A 157 -1.95 16.45 14.72
C ALA A 157 -1.64 16.06 16.17
N PRO A 158 -1.97 16.91 17.16
CA PRO A 158 -1.69 16.59 18.55
C PRO A 158 -2.52 15.38 19.01
N ILE A 159 -1.87 14.45 19.68
CA ILE A 159 -2.57 13.38 20.39
C ILE A 159 -3.20 13.91 21.68
N TYR A 160 -4.32 13.30 22.08
CA TYR A 160 -4.99 13.61 23.34
C TYR A 160 -5.47 12.35 24.05
N GLU A 161 -5.67 12.45 25.35
CA GLU A 161 -6.22 11.36 26.16
C GLU A 161 -7.72 11.21 25.93
N HIS A 162 -8.14 9.98 25.67
CA HIS A 162 -9.56 9.64 25.63
C HIS A 162 -10.12 9.60 27.05
N GLU A 163 -11.22 10.32 27.29
CA GLU A 163 -11.76 10.50 28.63
C GLU A 163 -12.11 9.15 29.30
N ALA A 164 -11.75 9.03 30.58
CA ALA A 164 -11.92 7.78 31.33
C ALA A 164 -13.37 7.29 31.39
N LEU A 165 -14.35 8.21 31.39
CA LEU A 165 -15.78 7.90 31.36
C LEU A 165 -16.18 7.12 30.09
N TYR A 166 -15.51 7.35 28.96
CA TYR A 166 -15.79 6.72 27.67
C TYR A 166 -14.85 5.55 27.35
N ALA A 167 -13.65 5.53 27.95
CA ALA A 167 -12.63 4.52 27.65
C ALA A 167 -12.96 3.09 28.12
N GLY A 168 -13.92 2.94 29.05
CA GLY A 168 -14.37 1.66 29.62
C GLY A 168 -13.38 1.01 30.59
N LEU A 169 -12.09 0.94 30.23
CA LEU A 169 -11.01 0.39 31.06
C LEU A 169 -9.78 1.32 31.09
N PRO A 170 -9.08 1.43 32.23
CA PRO A 170 -7.78 2.09 32.30
C PRO A 170 -6.73 1.36 31.44
N ARG A 171 -5.77 2.13 30.90
CA ARG A 171 -4.65 1.63 30.08
C ARG A 171 -3.91 0.45 30.73
N GLN A 172 -3.65 0.56 32.03
CA GLN A 172 -2.97 -0.47 32.80
C GLN A 172 -3.72 -1.81 32.77
N GLN A 173 -5.05 -1.80 32.82
CA GLN A 173 -5.86 -3.01 32.79
C GLN A 173 -5.88 -3.62 31.38
N LYS A 174 -5.98 -2.80 30.33
CA LYS A 174 -5.88 -3.27 28.93
C LYS A 174 -4.54 -3.97 28.68
N LEU A 175 -3.43 -3.33 29.06
CA LEU A 175 -2.09 -3.91 28.95
C LEU A 175 -1.92 -5.19 29.78
N ALA A 176 -2.54 -5.28 30.96
CA ALA A 176 -2.52 -6.49 31.76
C ALA A 176 -3.26 -7.66 31.07
N GLN A 177 -4.41 -7.39 30.43
CA GLN A 177 -5.15 -8.39 29.66
C GLN A 177 -4.34 -8.88 28.45
N VAL A 178 -3.71 -7.97 27.71
CA VAL A 178 -2.83 -8.34 26.58
C VAL A 178 -1.69 -9.24 27.05
N ARG A 179 -0.99 -8.86 28.13
CA ARG A 179 0.12 -9.66 28.70
C ARG A 179 -0.31 -11.03 29.22
N ALA A 180 -1.51 -11.12 29.80
CA ALA A 180 -2.07 -12.39 30.23
C ALA A 180 -2.33 -13.32 29.03
N ALA A 181 -2.89 -12.80 27.94
CA ALA A 181 -3.06 -13.54 26.69
C ALA A 181 -1.72 -13.98 26.09
N MET A 182 -0.72 -13.08 26.06
CA MET A 182 0.64 -13.40 25.62
C MET A 182 1.27 -14.55 26.41
N THR A 183 1.08 -14.56 27.74
CA THR A 183 1.56 -15.65 28.60
C THR A 183 0.92 -16.99 28.21
N GLY A 184 -0.39 -17.00 27.92
CA GLY A 184 -1.10 -18.19 27.45
C GLY A 184 -0.60 -18.71 26.08
N LEU A 185 -0.02 -17.84 25.26
CA LEU A 185 0.56 -18.16 23.96
C LEU A 185 2.07 -18.40 23.99
N SER A 186 2.71 -18.29 25.16
CA SER A 186 4.18 -18.35 25.30
C SER A 186 4.91 -17.30 24.45
N SER A 187 4.33 -16.11 24.31
CA SER A 187 4.91 -15.00 23.52
C SER A 187 5.60 -13.97 24.43
N ASP A 188 6.87 -13.66 24.14
CA ASP A 188 7.62 -12.62 24.85
C ASP A 188 7.34 -11.21 24.33
N VAL A 189 6.99 -11.11 23.04
CA VAL A 189 6.81 -9.84 22.32
C VAL A 189 5.51 -9.87 21.53
N HIS A 190 4.81 -8.74 21.53
CA HIS A 190 3.66 -8.50 20.68
C HIS A 190 3.86 -7.17 19.95
N LEU A 191 4.02 -7.24 18.62
CA LEU A 191 4.08 -6.08 17.76
C LEU A 191 2.66 -5.66 17.39
N ILE A 192 2.37 -4.37 17.53
CA ILE A 192 1.08 -3.77 17.17
C ILE A 192 1.38 -2.67 16.17
N SER A 193 0.86 -2.81 14.95
CA SER A 193 0.99 -1.80 13.90
C SER A 193 -0.32 -1.08 13.63
N ALA A 194 -1.49 -1.72 13.83
CA ALA A 194 -2.77 -1.08 13.55
C ALA A 194 -2.99 0.14 14.47
N LEU A 195 -3.35 1.29 13.87
CA LEU A 195 -3.46 2.57 14.57
C LEU A 195 -4.59 2.57 15.61
N ASP A 196 -5.70 1.90 15.31
CA ASP A 196 -6.86 1.75 16.17
C ASP A 196 -6.56 0.87 17.40
N ASP A 197 -5.79 -0.20 17.24
CA ASP A 197 -5.31 -1.01 18.37
C ASP A 197 -4.40 -0.18 19.30
N ILE A 198 -3.46 0.58 18.74
CA ILE A 198 -2.57 1.47 19.50
C ILE A 198 -3.40 2.51 20.27
N ALA A 199 -4.33 3.18 19.59
CA ALA A 199 -5.23 4.17 20.17
C ALA A 199 -6.10 3.56 21.29
N TRP A 200 -6.61 2.35 21.09
CA TRP A 200 -7.46 1.67 22.06
C TRP A 200 -6.70 1.24 23.31
N ILE A 201 -5.55 0.57 23.17
CA ILE A 201 -4.76 0.07 24.32
C ILE A 201 -4.25 1.25 25.17
N LEU A 202 -3.82 2.31 24.50
CA LEU A 202 -3.23 3.47 25.17
C LEU A 202 -4.26 4.49 25.64
N ASN A 203 -5.56 4.33 25.38
CA ASN A 203 -6.58 5.36 25.61
C ASN A 203 -6.15 6.74 25.06
N LEU A 204 -5.52 6.74 23.89
CA LEU A 204 -5.11 7.95 23.19
C LEU A 204 -5.92 8.06 21.90
N ARG A 205 -6.07 9.28 21.41
CA ARG A 205 -6.67 9.59 20.11
C ARG A 205 -5.80 10.60 19.38
N GLY A 206 -5.92 10.62 18.07
CA GLY A 206 -5.30 11.58 17.17
C GLY A 206 -6.23 11.88 16.00
N SER A 207 -5.74 12.64 15.04
CA SER A 207 -6.48 13.01 13.82
C SER A 207 -5.53 13.12 12.63
N ASP A 208 -4.57 12.20 12.56
CA ASP A 208 -3.60 12.12 11.47
C ASP A 208 -4.21 11.48 10.20
N VAL A 209 -5.24 10.67 10.37
CA VAL A 209 -6.07 10.12 9.29
C VAL A 209 -7.43 10.81 9.33
N GLU A 210 -7.97 11.15 8.17
CA GLU A 210 -9.32 11.72 8.07
C GLU A 210 -10.39 10.65 8.39
N TYR A 211 -11.45 11.09 9.07
CA TYR A 211 -12.63 10.32 9.53
C TYR A 211 -12.50 9.54 10.84
#